data_AF-A0A418W4K8-F1
#
_entry.id   AF-A0A418W4K8-F1
#
_cell.length_a   1.000
_cell.length_b   1.000
_cell.length_c   1.000
_cell.angle_alpha   90.00
_cell.angle_beta   90.00
_cell.angle_gamma   90.00
#
_symmetry.space_group_name_H-M   'P 1'
#
loop_
_entity.id
_entity.type
_entity.pdbx_description
1 polymer ?
#
loop_
_entity_poly.entity_id
_entity_poly.type
_entity_poly.pdbx_seq_one_letter_code
_entity_poly.pdbx_strand_id
1 'polypeptide(L)' 'MAVAPSLASAAANVSAGQAEAKEVAKSQGNCTPAKVDVMRYAPGREGSTVFKIGCSEDKDAFVLVQCRSRICALLR' A
#
# COMPACT_ATOMS: atom_id res chain seq x y z
N MET A 1 -28.83 -5.16 -10.14
CA MET A 1 -27.77 -6.08 -9.72
C MET A 1 -26.73 -5.29 -8.94
N ALA A 2 -26.73 -5.36 -7.60
CA ALA A 2 -25.71 -4.74 -6.77
C ALA A 2 -24.58 -5.76 -6.57
N VAL A 3 -23.49 -5.63 -7.31
CA VAL A 3 -22.26 -6.36 -7.02
C VAL A 3 -21.69 -5.79 -5.72
N ALA A 4 -21.97 -6.45 -4.59
CA ALA A 4 -21.17 -6.26 -3.40
C ALA A 4 -19.73 -6.64 -3.77
N PRO A 5 -18.73 -5.77 -3.60
CA PRO A 5 -17.35 -6.21 -3.72
C PRO A 5 -17.11 -7.23 -2.62
N SER A 6 -17.09 -8.50 -3.02
CA SER A 6 -16.78 -9.63 -2.17
C SER A 6 -15.47 -9.33 -1.44
N LEU A 7 -15.40 -9.59 -0.12
CA LEU A 7 -14.18 -9.39 0.68
C LEU A 7 -12.92 -10.05 0.07
N ALA A 8 -13.09 -11.02 -0.84
CA ALA A 8 -12.02 -11.61 -1.65
C ALA A 8 -11.29 -10.59 -2.56
N SER A 9 -12.02 -9.67 -3.20
CA SER A 9 -11.41 -8.60 -3.99
C SER A 9 -10.65 -7.63 -3.09
N ALA A 10 -11.16 -7.41 -1.88
CA ALA A 10 -10.49 -6.56 -0.91
C ALA A 10 -9.13 -7.13 -0.46
N ALA A 11 -9.07 -8.42 -0.12
CA ALA A 11 -7.82 -9.09 0.24
C ALA A 11 -6.82 -9.16 -0.92
N ALA A 12 -7.29 -9.39 -2.15
CA ALA A 12 -6.44 -9.38 -3.34
C ALA A 12 -5.83 -8.00 -3.62
N ASN A 13 -6.59 -6.92 -3.37
CA ASN A 13 -6.09 -5.54 -3.48
C ASN A 13 -5.03 -5.21 -2.42
N VAL A 14 -5.14 -5.77 -1.21
CA VAL A 14 -4.09 -5.62 -0.18
C VAL A 14 -2.81 -6.33 -0.59
N SER A 15 -2.91 -7.58 -1.08
CA SER A 15 -1.73 -8.36 -1.49
C SER A 15 -1.01 -7.73 -2.69
N ALA A 16 -1.77 -7.30 -3.72
CA ALA A 16 -1.23 -6.56 -4.86
C ALA A 16 -0.65 -5.19 -4.44
N GLY A 17 -1.34 -4.49 -3.53
CA GLY A 17 -0.89 -3.20 -3.00
C GLY A 17 0.39 -3.29 -2.17
N GLN A 18 0.64 -4.40 -1.48
CA GLN A 18 1.90 -4.61 -0.74
C GLN A 18 3.09 -4.74 -1.70
N ALA A 19 2.95 -5.50 -2.79
CA ALA A 19 4.00 -5.64 -3.79
C ALA A 19 4.33 -4.28 -4.43
N GLU A 20 3.30 -3.57 -4.91
CA GLU A 20 3.45 -2.23 -5.48
C GLU A 20 4.04 -1.23 -4.48
N ALA A 21 3.60 -1.27 -3.23
CA ALA A 21 4.12 -0.37 -2.21
C ALA A 21 5.60 -0.63 -1.92
N LYS A 22 6.06 -1.89 -1.86
CA LYS A 22 7.48 -2.21 -1.73
C LYS A 22 8.30 -1.70 -2.91
N GLU A 23 7.78 -1.84 -4.13
CA GLU A 23 8.45 -1.35 -5.34
C GLU A 23 8.51 0.18 -5.37
N VAL A 24 7.43 0.86 -4.98
CA VAL A 24 7.38 2.32 -4.85
C VAL A 24 8.31 2.82 -3.74
N ALA A 25 8.37 2.14 -2.60
CA ALA A 25 9.32 2.44 -1.53
C ALA A 25 10.78 2.20 -1.94
N LYS A 26 11.04 1.21 -2.78
CA LYS A 26 12.39 0.96 -3.28
C LYS A 26 12.79 1.97 -4.35
N SER A 27 11.92 2.20 -5.34
CA SER A 27 12.23 3.02 -6.52
C SER A 27 12.05 4.52 -6.29
N GLN A 28 10.94 4.93 -5.68
CA GLN A 28 10.71 6.34 -5.33
C GLN A 28 11.22 6.66 -3.93
N GLY A 29 11.04 5.71 -3.00
CA GLY A 29 11.48 5.80 -1.62
C GLY A 29 12.99 5.68 -1.42
N ASN A 30 13.75 5.29 -2.46
CA ASN A 30 15.20 5.03 -2.45
C ASN A 30 15.67 4.39 -1.12
N CYS A 31 14.85 3.47 -0.61
CA CYS A 31 15.08 2.85 0.68
C CYS A 31 14.70 1.37 0.61
N THR A 32 15.38 0.58 1.42
CA THR A 32 15.21 -0.86 1.46
C THR A 32 13.98 -1.20 2.31
N PRO A 33 12.88 -1.71 1.74
CA PRO A 33 11.66 -2.00 2.49
C PRO A 33 11.89 -3.13 3.50
N ALA A 34 11.90 -2.80 4.79
CA ALA A 34 12.17 -3.71 5.90
C ALA A 34 10.90 -4.29 6.52
N LYS A 35 9.93 -3.41 6.82
CA LYS A 35 8.67 -3.77 7.46
C LYS A 35 7.52 -3.09 6.74
N VAL A 36 6.59 -3.88 6.20
CA VAL A 36 5.38 -3.36 5.55
C VAL A 36 4.21 -3.51 6.53
N ASP A 37 3.52 -2.41 6.79
CA ASP A 37 2.37 -2.32 7.69
C ASP A 37 1.19 -1.68 6.96
N VAL A 38 -0.02 -2.18 7.15
CA VAL A 38 -1.21 -1.64 6.47
C VAL A 38 -1.88 -0.66 7.43
N MET A 39 -1.59 0.63 7.27
CA MET A 39 -2.13 1.66 8.16
C MET A 39 -3.64 1.88 7.97
N ARG A 40 -4.09 1.90 6.72
CA ARG A 40 -5.49 2.19 6.39
C ARG A 40 -5.89 1.33 5.23
N TYR A 41 -6.97 0.59 5.41
CA TYR A 41 -7.60 -0.15 4.35
C TYR A 41 -9.05 0.33 4.21
N ALA A 42 -9.36 1.03 3.12
CA ALA A 42 -10.67 1.57 2.84
C ALA A 42 -11.27 0.87 1.61
N PRO A 43 -11.96 -0.27 1.80
CA PRO A 43 -12.75 -0.90 0.75
C PRO A 43 -14.05 -0.11 0.55
N GLY A 44 -14.05 0.86 -0.36
CA GLY A 44 -15.22 1.70 -0.65
C GLY A 44 -15.35 2.04 -2.13
N ARG A 45 -16.18 3.05 -2.45
CA ARG A 45 -16.38 3.56 -3.82
C ARG A 45 -15.05 4.06 -4.44
N GLU A 46 -14.13 4.52 -3.59
CA GLU A 46 -12.72 4.76 -3.91
C GLU A 46 -11.85 3.82 -3.07
N GLY A 47 -11.73 2.57 -3.50
CA GLY A 47 -10.87 1.57 -2.82
C GLY A 47 -9.45 2.11 -2.66
N SER A 48 -9.06 2.42 -1.43
CA SER A 48 -7.75 3.02 -1.13
C SER A 48 -7.08 2.30 0.05
N THR A 49 -5.80 1.99 -0.11
CA THR A 49 -4.99 1.28 0.87
C THR A 49 -3.72 2.07 1.13
N VAL A 50 -3.47 2.42 2.39
CA VAL A 50 -2.24 3.07 2.82
C VAL A 50 -1.35 2.03 3.47
N PHE A 51 -0.18 1.85 2.89
CA PHE A 51 0.90 1.01 3.38
C PHE A 51 1.98 1.91 4.00
N LYS A 52 2.34 1.64 5.25
CA LYS A 52 3.50 2.21 5.91
C LYS A 52 4.64 1.22 5.79
N ILE A 53 5.70 1.63 5.11
CA ILE A 53 6.87 0.80 4.88
C ILE A 53 8.01 1.41 5.67
N GLY A 54 8.45 0.71 6.72
CA GLY A 54 9.68 1.02 7.41
C GLY A 54 10.87 0.66 6.52
N CYS A 55 11.77 1.61 6.30
CA CYS A 55 13.03 1.42 5.62
C CYS A 55 14.04 0.78 6.59
N SER A 56 14.93 -0.08 6.08
CA SER A 56 16.00 -0.69 6.88
C SER A 56 17.19 0.25 7.11
N GLU A 57 17.33 1.28 6.27
CA GLU A 57 18.47 2.22 6.30
C GLU A 57 18.42 3.17 7.49
N ASP A 58 17.22 3.59 7.91
CA ASP A 58 17.04 4.49 9.05
C ASP A 58 15.85 4.03 9.89
N LYS A 59 16.03 3.99 11.22
CA LYS A 59 15.02 3.47 12.16
C LYS A 59 13.74 4.32 12.18
N ASP A 60 13.86 5.59 11.82
CA ASP A 60 12.76 6.55 11.67
C ASP A 60 12.38 6.81 10.20
N ALA A 61 13.10 6.25 9.23
CA ALA A 61 12.72 6.35 7.83
C ALA A 61 11.57 5.38 7.56
N PHE A 62 10.37 5.92 7.42
CA PHE A 62 9.23 5.19 6.89
C PHE A 62 8.65 5.95 5.72
N VAL A 63 8.17 5.22 4.73
CA VAL A 63 7.46 5.79 3.60
C VAL A 63 6.02 5.32 3.63
N LEU A 64 5.11 6.25 3.42
CA LEU A 64 3.69 5.94 3.24
C LEU A 64 3.45 5.75 1.75
N VAL A 65 2.72 4.72 1.37
CA VAL A 65 2.29 4.50 -0.01
C VAL A 65 0.79 4.33 -0.01
N GLN A 66 0.08 5.17 -0.76
CA GLN A 66 -1.34 5.04 -0.97
C GLN A 66 -1.61 4.41 -2.32
N CYS A 67 -2.17 3.21 -2.30
CA CYS A 67 -2.69 2.51 -3.46
C CYS A 67 -4.18 2.72 -3.56
N ARG A 68 -4.63 3.46 -4.59
CA ARG A 68 -6.04 3.70 -4.88
C ARG A 68 -6.42 3.04 -6.21
N SER A 69 -7.31 2.05 -6.15
CA SER A 69 -7.78 1.23 -7.28
C SER A 69 -6.66 0.52 -8.07
N ARG A 70 -5.91 1.25 -8.91
CA ARG A 70 -4.80 0.75 -9.76
C ARG A 70 -3.56 1.63 -9.71
N ILE A 71 -3.57 2.69 -8.90
CA ILE A 71 -2.52 3.70 -8.85
C ILE A 71 -1.94 3.69 -7.44
N CYS A 72 -0.63 3.42 -7.32
CA CYS A 72 0.10 3.50 -6.07
C CYS A 72 1.03 4.72 -6.10
N ALA A 73 0.86 5.62 -5.14
CA ALA A 73 1.67 6.81 -5.01
C ALA A 73 2.36 6.83 -3.64
N LEU A 74 3.64 7.18 -3.63
CA LEU A 74 4.39 7.44 -2.41
C LEU A 74 3.84 8.75 -1.80
N LEU A 75 3.29 8.66 -0.59
CA LEU A 75 2.80 9.77 0.24
C LEU A 75 3.89 10.38 1.13
N ARG A 76 5.16 10.04 0.90
CA ARG A 76 6.34 10.45 1.69
C ARG A 76 6.21 11.84 2.30
#